data_AF-A0A2X1L4P2-F1
#
_entry.id   AF-A0A2X1L4P2-F1
#
_cell.length_a   1.000
_cell.length_b   1.000
_cell.length_c   1.000
_cell.angle_alpha   90.00
_cell.angle_beta   90.00
_cell.angle_gamma   90.00
#
_symmetry.space_group_name_H-M   'P 1'
#
loop_
_entity.id
_entity.type
_entity.pdbx_description
1 polymer ?
#
loop_
_entity_poly.entity_id
_entity_poly.type
_entity_poly.pdbx_seq_one_letter_code
_entity_poly.pdbx_strand_id
1 'polypeptide(L)' 'MHGTVTGFKSEIDNQDWIIAKAGHTIDNSGFTTQLELEAKIPEWIAETE' A
#
# COMPACT_ATOMS: atom_id res chain seq x y z
N MET A 1 2.36 9.38 -2.55
CA MET A 1 2.70 9.10 -1.14
C MET A 1 3.02 7.61 -1.07
N HIS A 2 4.16 7.22 -0.49
CA HIS A 2 4.60 5.82 -0.45
C HIS A 2 4.60 5.30 0.99
N GLY A 3 4.43 3.99 1.17
CA GLY A 3 4.42 3.33 2.47
C GLY A 3 5.21 2.02 2.48
N THR A 4 5.66 1.62 3.66
CA THR A 4 6.29 0.32 3.91
C THR A 4 5.40 -0.49 4.82
N VAL A 5 5.24 -1.79 4.53
CA VAL A 5 4.59 -2.76 5.41
C VAL A 5 5.65 -3.72 5.96
N THR A 6 5.43 -4.23 7.16
CA THR A 6 6.38 -5.14 7.82
C THR A 6 5.65 -6.27 8.52
N GLY A 7 6.29 -7.44 8.58
CA GLY A 7 5.74 -8.64 9.24
C GLY A 7 4.99 -9.57 8.29
N PHE A 8 5.09 -9.35 6.97
CA PHE A 8 4.58 -10.25 5.95
C PHE A 8 5.70 -11.11 5.37
N LYS A 9 5.45 -11.74 4.22
CA LYS A 9 6.50 -12.42 3.45
C LYS A 9 7.47 -11.39 2.90
N SER A 10 8.71 -11.80 2.69
CA SER A 10 9.79 -10.94 2.21
C SER A 10 9.45 -10.20 0.92
N GLU A 11 8.70 -10.83 0.01
CA GLU A 11 8.27 -10.22 -1.25
C GLU A 11 7.32 -9.02 -1.03
N ILE A 12 6.50 -9.07 0.02
CA ILE A 12 5.54 -8.02 0.37
C ILE A 12 6.26 -6.89 1.13
N ASP A 13 7.13 -7.25 2.07
CA ASP A 13 7.87 -6.29 2.90
C ASP A 13 8.89 -5.48 2.08
N ASN A 14 9.45 -6.05 1.02
CA ASN A 14 10.43 -5.38 0.15
C ASN A 14 9.82 -4.59 -1.02
N GLN A 15 8.49 -4.60 -1.19
CA GLN A 15 7.81 -3.87 -2.26
C GLN A 15 7.65 -2.38 -1.89
N ASP A 16 7.86 -1.48 -2.86
CA ASP A 16 7.48 -0.06 -2.74
C ASP A 16 5.98 0.08 -3.01
N TRP A 17 5.21 0.48 -2.00
CA TRP A 17 3.75 0.59 -2.09
C TRP A 17 3.33 2.04 -2.24
N ILE A 18 2.44 2.31 -3.19
CA ILE A 18 1.74 3.58 -3.34
C ILE A 18 0.47 3.52 -2.50
N ILE A 19 0.24 4.54 -1.66
CA ILE A 19 -1.05 4.69 -0.98
C ILE A 19 -2.04 5.27 -1.99
N ALA A 20 -2.93 4.43 -2.51
CA ALA A 20 -3.93 4.83 -3.49
C ALA A 20 -5.11 5.54 -2.82
N LYS A 21 -5.51 5.10 -1.64
CA LYS A 21 -6.64 5.69 -0.90
C LYS A 21 -6.54 5.46 0.61
N ALA A 22 -7.00 6.45 1.37
CA ALA A 22 -7.22 6.36 2.80
C ALA A 22 -8.71 6.62 3.10
N GLY A 23 -9.36 5.66 3.76
CA GLY A 23 -10.73 5.78 4.24
C GLY A 23 -10.75 5.82 5.77
N HIS A 24 -11.51 6.75 6.34
CA HIS A 24 -11.64 6.87 7.79
C HIS A 24 -13.09 6.58 8.20
N THR A 25 -13.30 5.79 9.24
CA THR A 25 -14.63 5.48 9.77
C THR A 25 -14.62 5.59 11.28
N ILE A 26 -15.71 6.14 11.85
CA ILE A 26 -15.94 6.21 13.29
C ILE A 26 -17.28 5.53 13.55
N ASP A 27 -17.25 4.47 14.38
CA ASP A 27 -18.45 3.81 14.85
C ASP A 27 -18.31 3.37 16.32
N ASN A 28 -19.24 2.54 16.80
CA ASN A 28 -19.26 2.05 18.18
C ASN A 28 -18.03 1.20 18.56
N SER A 29 -17.22 0.80 17.59
CA SER A 29 -15.95 0.06 17.75
C SER A 29 -14.72 0.99 17.76
N GLY A 30 -14.91 2.30 17.53
CA GLY A 30 -13.86 3.31 17.55
C GLY A 30 -13.56 3.93 16.18
N PHE A 31 -12.43 4.65 16.11
CA PHE A 31 -11.91 5.22 14.86
C PHE A 31 -11.03 4.20 14.15
N THR A 32 -11.34 3.90 12.89
CA THR A 32 -10.53 3.04 12.02
C THR A 32 -10.07 3.81 10.79
N THR A 33 -8.90 3.42 10.28
CA THR A 33 -8.39 3.89 8.99
C THR A 33 -8.08 2.69 8.13
N GLN A 34 -8.68 2.65 6.95
CA GLN A 34 -8.41 1.67 5.91
C GLN A 34 -7.49 2.29 4.87
N LEU A 35 -6.40 1.59 4.53
CA LEU A 35 -5.48 1.98 3.48
C LEU A 35 -5.59 1.00 2.31
N GLU A 36 -5.80 1.52 1.11
CA GLU A 36 -5.70 0.77 -0.13
C GLU A 36 -4.31 1.06 -0.74
N LEU A 37 -3.53 -0.01 -0.96
CA LEU A 37 -2.15 0.06 -1.44
C LEU A 37 -2.03 -0.56 -2.83
N GLU A 38 -1.27 0.08 -3.71
CA GLU A 38 -0.92 -0.43 -5.04
C GLU A 38 0.59 -0.67 -5.15
N ALA A 39 0.98 -1.76 -5.79
CA ALA A 39 2.39 -2.07 -6.01
C ALA A 39 2.95 -1.09 -7.05
N LYS A 40 4.03 -0.39 -6.71
CA LYS A 40 4.73 0.43 -7.68
C LYS A 40 5.48 -0.47 -8.66
N ILE A 41 5.16 -0.33 -9.93
CA ILE A 41 5.87 -1.02 -11.01
C ILE A 41 7.11 -0.20 -11.37
N PRO A 42 8.31 -0.79 -11.35
CA PRO A 42 9.53 -0.13 -11.79
C PRO A 42 9.45 0.32 -13.25
N GLU A 43 9.99 1.51 -13.56
CA GLU A 43 9.97 2.10 -14.92
C GLU A 43 10.58 1.18 -15.99
N TRP A 44 11.61 0.41 -15.65
CA TRP A 44 12.25 -0.54 -16.59
C TRP A 44 11.33 -1.68 -17.05
N ILE A 45 10.25 -1.97 -16.31
CA ILE A 45 9.22 -2.94 -16.70
C ILE A 45 8.16 -2.28 -17.60
N ALA A 46 7.91 -0.99 -17.41
CA ALA A 46 6.90 -0.24 -18.15
C ALA A 46 7.34 0.13 -19.59
N GLU A 47 8.65 0.20 -19.87
CA GLU A 47 9.18 0.50 -21.22
C GLU A 47 9.21 -0.71 -22.16
N THR A 48 8.95 -1.92 -21.65
CA THR A 48 9.01 -3.17 -22.44
C THR A 48 7.68 -3.60 -23.07
N GLU A 49 6.62 -2.78 -22.99
CA GLU A 49 5.29 -3.03 -23.60
C GLU A 49 4.99 -2.12 -24.79
#